data_AF-A0A318TRM9-F1
#
_entry.id   AF-A0A318TRM9-F1
#
_cell.length_a   1.000
_cell.length_b   1.000
_cell.length_c   1.000
_cell.angle_alpha   90.00
_cell.angle_beta   90.00
_cell.angle_gamma   90.00
#
_symmetry.space_group_name_H-M   'P 1'
#
loop_
_entity.id
_entity.type
_entity.pdbx_description
1 polymer ?
#
loop_
_entity_poly.entity_id
_entity_poly.type
_entity_poly.pdbx_seq_one_letter_code
_entity_poly.pdbx_strand_id
1 'polypeptide(L)'
;MTTGKPTPRLSERLNADLEALRLENAALTASHLQSFRTDLTAIATHARDTIEADTRMFLHATSDTMQGFQHQITRWMTLAPVILLATATAAITVLLVLSWFWSVMLSKSELTRLGLQRIDQGGTTYLLTDPARASIQTCAISDQRSVLCIQIKEK
;
A
#
# COMPACT_ATOMS: atom_id res chain seq x y z
N MET A 1 -48.54 73.10 70.82
CA MET A 1 -47.46 72.11 70.95
C MET A 1 -47.12 71.59 69.57
N THR A 2 -46.15 72.22 68.89
CA THR A 2 -45.67 71.78 67.58
C THR A 2 -44.27 71.23 67.79
N THR A 3 -44.18 69.90 67.84
CA THR A 3 -42.91 69.16 67.90
C THR A 3 -42.20 69.34 66.56
N GLY A 4 -41.26 70.27 66.52
CA GLY A 4 -40.35 70.44 65.39
C GLY A 4 -39.53 69.16 65.21
N LYS A 5 -39.69 68.51 64.06
CA LYS A 5 -38.98 67.31 63.66
C LYS A 5 -37.46 67.57 63.77
N PRO A 6 -36.67 66.73 64.47
CA PRO A 6 -35.24 66.98 64.61
C PRO A 6 -34.59 66.89 63.23
N THR A 7 -33.92 67.96 62.81
CA THR A 7 -33.09 67.96 61.60
C THR A 7 -31.98 66.93 61.77
N PRO A 8 -31.87 65.93 60.87
CA PRO A 8 -30.89 64.87 61.01
C PRO A 8 -29.47 65.45 61.01
N ARG A 9 -28.61 64.91 61.86
CA ARG A 9 -27.22 65.37 61.95
C ARG A 9 -26.53 65.08 60.62
N LEU A 10 -25.65 65.98 60.18
CA LEU A 10 -24.93 65.85 58.90
C LEU A 10 -24.22 64.49 58.77
N SER A 11 -23.69 63.97 59.88
CA SER A 11 -23.07 62.64 59.96
C SER A 11 -24.01 61.48 59.62
N GLU A 12 -25.28 61.59 60.01
CA GLU A 12 -26.30 60.57 59.73
C GLU A 12 -26.71 60.58 58.25
N ARG A 13 -26.82 61.79 57.67
CA ARG A 13 -27.08 61.95 56.23
C ARG A 13 -25.91 61.47 55.36
N LEU A 14 -24.67 61.80 55.73
CA LEU A 14 -23.49 61.30 55.02
C LEU A 14 -23.37 59.78 55.12
N ASN A 15 -23.67 59.18 56.29
CA ASN A 15 -23.63 57.73 56.41
C ASN A 15 -24.70 57.07 55.55
N ALA A 16 -25.91 57.63 55.47
CA ALA A 16 -26.96 57.15 54.59
C ALA A 16 -26.58 57.27 53.10
N ASP A 17 -25.99 58.39 52.68
CA ASP A 17 -25.53 58.58 51.29
C ASP A 17 -24.37 57.63 50.94
N LEU A 18 -23.45 57.40 51.89
CA LEU A 18 -22.35 56.43 51.74
C LEU A 18 -22.88 55.00 51.60
N GLU A 19 -23.90 54.62 52.38
CA GLU A 19 -24.57 53.32 52.26
C GLU A 19 -25.33 53.19 50.94
N ALA A 20 -26.00 54.24 50.49
CA ALA A 20 -26.66 54.26 49.18
C ALA A 20 -25.66 54.06 48.03
N LEU A 21 -24.51 54.76 48.07
CA LEU A 21 -23.42 54.58 47.10
C LEU A 21 -22.82 53.16 47.14
N ARG A 22 -22.69 52.57 48.33
CA ARG A 22 -22.24 51.17 48.45
C ARG A 22 -23.24 50.20 47.84
N LEU A 23 -24.53 50.40 48.05
CA LEU A 23 -25.59 49.57 47.48
C LEU A 23 -25.65 49.70 45.95
N GLU A 24 -25.54 50.92 45.43
CA GLU A 24 -25.51 51.17 43.99
C GLU A 24 -24.28 50.53 43.33
N ASN A 25 -23.10 50.69 43.93
CA ASN A 25 -21.87 50.07 43.43
C ASN A 25 -21.93 48.53 43.52
N ALA A 26 -22.51 47.99 44.61
CA ALA A 26 -22.77 46.55 44.73
C ALA A 26 -23.74 46.04 43.65
N ALA A 27 -24.78 46.81 43.32
CA ALA A 27 -25.74 46.45 42.27
C ALA A 27 -25.10 46.51 40.87
N LEU A 28 -24.29 47.53 40.58
CA LEU A 28 -23.55 47.65 39.32
C LEU A 28 -22.52 46.53 39.16
N THR A 29 -21.75 46.23 40.20
CA THR A 29 -20.78 45.13 40.15
C THR A 29 -21.47 43.77 39.95
N ALA A 30 -22.61 43.54 40.59
CA ALA A 30 -23.42 42.34 40.38
C ALA A 30 -23.96 42.25 38.94
N SER A 31 -24.46 43.34 38.36
CA SER A 31 -24.96 43.35 36.99
C SER A 31 -23.84 43.13 35.96
N HIS A 32 -22.67 43.74 36.17
CA HIS A 32 -21.49 43.50 35.34
C HIS A 32 -21.00 42.05 35.42
N LEU A 33 -20.94 41.46 36.61
CA LEU A 33 -20.58 40.05 36.79
C LEU A 33 -21.58 39.12 36.09
N GLN A 34 -22.87 39.44 36.14
CA GLN A 34 -23.89 38.65 35.49
C GLN A 34 -23.83 38.76 33.96
N SER A 35 -23.59 39.96 33.43
CA SER A 35 -23.36 40.17 32.00
C SER A 35 -22.12 39.38 31.55
N PHE A 36 -21.01 39.52 32.26
CA PHE A 36 -19.76 38.83 31.95
C PHE A 36 -19.93 37.31 31.98
N ARG A 37 -20.66 36.78 32.97
CA ARG A 37 -20.97 35.36 33.05
C ARG A 37 -21.81 34.91 31.85
N THR A 38 -22.82 35.68 31.47
CA THR A 38 -23.66 35.38 30.32
C THR A 38 -22.85 35.35 29.03
N ASP A 39 -22.00 36.35 28.83
CA ASP A 39 -21.11 36.44 27.67
C ASP A 39 -20.14 35.25 27.62
N LEU A 40 -19.52 34.90 28.75
CA LEU A 40 -18.64 33.72 28.81
C LEU A 40 -19.38 32.44 28.49
N THR A 41 -20.61 32.27 28.97
CA THR A 41 -21.40 31.08 28.63
C THR A 41 -21.80 31.05 27.16
N ALA A 42 -22.11 32.19 26.56
CA ALA A 42 -22.41 32.31 25.14
C ALA A 42 -21.18 32.00 24.27
N ILE A 43 -20.00 32.51 24.66
CA ILE A 43 -18.74 32.22 23.96
C ILE A 43 -18.39 30.73 24.09
N ALA A 44 -18.51 30.15 25.28
CA ALA A 44 -18.18 28.74 25.51
C ALA A 44 -19.10 27.80 24.72
N THR A 45 -20.40 28.10 24.69
CA THR A 45 -21.38 27.33 23.89
C THR A 45 -21.10 27.47 22.39
N HIS A 46 -20.88 28.70 21.92
CA HIS A 46 -20.56 28.93 20.51
C HIS A 46 -19.26 28.24 20.08
N ALA A 47 -18.22 28.29 20.91
CA ALA A 47 -16.96 27.60 20.65
C ALA A 47 -17.15 26.08 20.59
N ARG A 48 -17.93 25.52 21.54
CA ARG A 48 -18.25 24.09 21.54
C ARG A 48 -19.00 23.68 20.26
N ASP A 49 -20.03 24.41 19.89
CA ASP A 49 -20.85 24.11 18.71
C ASP A 49 -20.01 24.21 17.43
N THR A 50 -19.11 25.19 17.37
CA THR A 50 -18.19 25.36 16.24
C THR A 50 -17.21 24.19 16.15
N ILE A 51 -16.60 23.79 17.27
CA ILE A 51 -15.68 22.63 17.30
C ILE A 51 -16.41 21.36 16.89
N GLU A 52 -17.63 21.15 17.39
CA GLU A 52 -18.43 19.96 17.05
C GLU A 52 -18.79 19.94 15.56
N ALA A 53 -19.22 21.08 15.01
CA ALA A 53 -19.54 21.20 13.59
C ALA A 53 -18.30 20.97 12.71
N ASP A 54 -17.17 21.59 13.06
CA ASP A 54 -15.92 21.46 12.30
C ASP A 54 -15.39 20.02 12.35
N THR A 55 -15.43 19.38 13.52
CA THR A 55 -15.04 17.97 13.67
C THR A 55 -15.91 17.05 12.82
N ARG A 56 -17.24 17.28 12.79
CA ARG A 56 -18.16 16.51 11.94
C ARG A 56 -17.88 16.72 10.46
N MET A 57 -17.64 17.96 10.05
CA MET A 57 -17.31 18.30 8.66
C MET A 57 -16.00 17.64 8.23
N PHE A 58 -14.96 17.69 9.07
CA PHE A 58 -13.69 17.04 8.82
C PHE A 58 -13.83 15.53 8.71
N LEU A 59 -14.56 14.89 9.63
CA LEU A 59 -14.81 13.45 9.59
C LEU A 59 -15.57 13.03 8.33
N HIS A 60 -16.54 13.83 7.90
CA HIS A 60 -17.29 13.55 6.66
C HIS A 60 -16.43 13.76 5.40
N ALA A 61 -15.58 14.79 5.36
CA ALA A 61 -14.68 15.01 4.23
C ALA A 61 -13.58 13.93 4.15
N THR A 62 -13.13 13.43 5.31
CA THR A 62 -12.12 12.38 5.38
C THR A 62 -12.68 10.98 5.20
N SER A 63 -13.96 10.73 5.51
CA SER A 63 -14.57 9.42 5.29
C SER A 63 -14.59 9.04 3.82
N ASP A 64 -14.94 9.98 2.94
CA ASP A 64 -15.06 9.71 1.50
C ASP A 64 -13.68 9.42 0.88
N THR A 65 -12.66 10.16 1.31
CA THR A 65 -11.27 9.92 0.88
C THR A 65 -10.72 8.61 1.44
N MET A 66 -10.96 8.30 2.72
CA MET A 66 -10.55 7.02 3.31
C MET A 66 -11.24 5.82 2.66
N GLN A 67 -12.54 5.91 2.36
CA GLN A 67 -13.26 4.83 1.66
C GLN A 67 -12.69 4.58 0.27
N GLY A 68 -12.37 5.65 -0.48
CA GLY A 68 -11.73 5.56 -1.79
C GLY A 68 -10.37 4.86 -1.71
N PHE A 69 -9.51 5.27 -0.77
CA PHE A 69 -8.21 4.63 -0.57
C PHE A 69 -8.34 3.18 -0.13
N GLN A 70 -9.26 2.85 0.77
CA GLN A 70 -9.42 1.49 1.28
C GLN A 70 -9.86 0.51 0.17
N HIS A 71 -10.78 0.92 -0.70
CA HIS A 71 -11.21 0.09 -1.83
C HIS A 71 -10.09 -0.11 -2.86
N GLN A 72 -9.30 0.93 -3.11
CA GLN A 72 -8.16 0.84 -4.03
C GLN A 72 -7.04 -0.04 -3.45
N ILE A 73 -6.69 0.12 -2.17
CA ILE A 73 -5.65 -0.69 -1.50
C ILE A 73 -6.03 -2.16 -1.46
N THR A 74 -7.27 -2.50 -1.10
CA THR A 74 -7.73 -3.90 -1.06
C THR A 74 -7.72 -4.56 -2.44
N ARG A 75 -8.12 -3.83 -3.48
CA ARG A 75 -8.06 -4.32 -4.86
C ARG A 75 -6.61 -4.52 -5.35
N TRP A 76 -5.70 -3.61 -5.02
CA TRP A 76 -4.29 -3.75 -5.38
C TRP A 76 -3.58 -4.84 -4.57
N MET A 77 -3.90 -5.00 -3.30
CA MET A 77 -3.31 -6.04 -2.44
C MET A 77 -3.67 -7.45 -2.91
N THR A 78 -4.83 -7.63 -3.54
CA THR A 78 -5.25 -8.92 -4.12
C THR A 78 -4.70 -9.13 -5.53
N LEU A 79 -4.64 -8.10 -6.38
CA LEU A 79 -4.17 -8.22 -7.77
C LEU A 79 -2.65 -8.24 -7.91
N ALA A 80 -1.91 -7.46 -7.10
CA ALA A 80 -0.45 -7.36 -7.19
C ALA A 80 0.28 -8.72 -7.09
N PRO A 81 -0.01 -9.60 -6.10
CA PRO A 81 0.67 -10.90 -6.03
C PRO A 81 0.34 -11.80 -7.23
N VAL A 82 -0.90 -11.74 -7.75
CA VAL A 82 -1.30 -12.52 -8.94
C VAL A 82 -0.55 -12.05 -10.18
N ILE A 83 -0.43 -10.74 -10.38
CA ILE A 83 0.30 -10.16 -11.52
C ILE A 83 1.79 -10.51 -11.42
N LEU A 84 2.38 -10.43 -10.22
CA LEU A 84 3.79 -10.78 -10.01
C LEU A 84 4.05 -12.26 -10.28
N LEU A 85 3.19 -13.16 -9.79
CA LEU A 85 3.30 -14.59 -10.07
C LEU A 85 3.12 -14.91 -11.56
N ALA A 86 2.13 -14.29 -12.22
CA ALA A 86 1.87 -14.48 -13.65
C ALA A 86 3.06 -14.01 -14.50
N THR A 87 3.63 -12.85 -14.18
CA THR A 87 4.80 -12.32 -14.92
C THR A 87 6.06 -13.14 -14.67
N ALA A 88 6.31 -13.57 -13.44
CA ALA A 88 7.45 -14.44 -13.13
C ALA A 88 7.36 -15.79 -13.84
N THR A 89 6.20 -16.44 -13.80
CA THR A 89 5.98 -17.73 -14.48
C THR A 89 6.05 -17.59 -16.00
N ALA A 90 5.50 -16.52 -16.58
CA ALA A 90 5.65 -16.21 -17.99
C ALA A 90 7.12 -16.02 -18.38
N ALA A 91 7.91 -15.30 -17.59
CA ALA A 91 9.34 -15.10 -17.87
C ALA A 91 10.12 -16.42 -17.85
N ILE A 92 9.88 -17.27 -16.85
CA ILE A 92 10.54 -18.58 -16.73
C ILE A 92 10.17 -19.48 -17.92
N THR A 93 8.90 -19.55 -18.27
CA THR A 93 8.44 -20.38 -19.39
C THR A 93 9.03 -19.93 -20.72
N VAL A 94 9.14 -18.62 -20.96
CA VAL A 94 9.81 -18.07 -22.15
C VAL A 94 11.27 -18.49 -22.21
N LEU A 95 12.01 -18.39 -21.10
CA LEU A 95 13.42 -18.80 -21.04
C LEU A 95 13.58 -20.31 -21.30
N LEU A 96 12.71 -21.14 -20.74
CA LEU A 96 12.73 -22.59 -20.96
C LEU A 96 12.46 -22.96 -22.42
N VAL A 97 11.44 -22.36 -23.04
CA VAL A 97 11.10 -22.60 -24.44
C VAL A 97 12.23 -22.15 -25.36
N LEU A 98 12.81 -20.98 -25.08
CA LEU A 98 13.93 -20.46 -25.86
C LEU A 98 15.15 -21.38 -25.74
N SER A 99 15.49 -21.83 -24.53
CA SER A 99 16.59 -22.78 -24.29
C SER A 99 16.37 -24.10 -25.03
N TRP A 100 15.15 -24.66 -24.96
CA TRP A 100 14.80 -25.88 -25.67
C TRP A 100 14.90 -25.72 -27.19
N PHE A 101 14.40 -24.61 -27.73
CA PHE A 101 14.48 -24.30 -29.16
C PHE A 101 15.93 -24.29 -29.65
N TRP A 102 16.81 -23.59 -28.95
CA TRP A 102 18.23 -23.53 -29.30
C TRP A 102 18.90 -24.91 -29.18
N SER A 103 18.57 -25.69 -28.14
CA SER A 103 19.13 -27.03 -27.94
C SER A 103 18.76 -27.98 -29.09
N VAL A 104 17.51 -27.97 -29.54
CA VAL A 104 17.06 -28.78 -30.70
C VAL A 104 17.76 -28.33 -31.98
N MET A 105 17.90 -27.02 -32.19
CA MET A 105 18.54 -26.49 -33.39
C MET A 105 20.03 -26.86 -33.46
N LEU A 106 20.77 -26.72 -32.35
CA LEU A 106 22.18 -27.09 -32.26
C LEU A 106 22.40 -28.60 -32.39
N SER A 107 21.54 -29.42 -31.79
CA SER A 107 21.61 -30.87 -31.94
C SER A 107 21.43 -31.28 -33.40
N LYS A 108 20.47 -30.68 -34.12
CA LYS A 108 20.27 -30.98 -35.54
C LYS A 108 21.47 -30.55 -36.39
N SER A 109 22.08 -29.39 -36.14
CA SER A 109 23.20 -28.90 -36.94
C SER A 109 24.47 -29.75 -36.78
N GLU A 110 24.80 -30.16 -35.56
CA GLU A 110 25.98 -30.99 -35.28
C GLU A 110 25.83 -32.40 -35.89
N LEU A 111 24.63 -33.02 -35.78
CA LEU A 111 24.37 -34.33 -36.39
C LEU A 111 24.43 -34.29 -37.93
N THR A 112 23.91 -33.23 -38.56
CA THR A 112 24.02 -33.09 -40.03
C THR A 112 25.46 -32.87 -40.51
N ARG A 113 26.29 -32.18 -39.71
CA ARG A 113 27.70 -31.95 -40.05
C ARG A 113 28.54 -33.22 -39.96
N LEU A 114 28.16 -34.13 -39.06
CA LEU A 114 28.73 -35.47 -38.91
C LEU A 114 28.12 -36.52 -39.87
N GLY A 115 27.17 -36.12 -40.74
CA GLY A 115 26.55 -37.03 -41.72
C GLY A 115 25.63 -38.09 -41.10
N LEU A 116 25.20 -37.89 -39.85
CA LEU A 116 24.36 -38.83 -39.10
C LEU A 116 22.91 -38.33 -39.14
N GLN A 117 22.05 -38.99 -39.92
CA GLN A 117 20.61 -38.75 -39.86
C GLN A 117 20.01 -39.62 -38.75
N ARG A 118 19.50 -38.98 -37.70
CA ARG A 118 18.73 -39.65 -36.65
C ARG A 118 17.27 -39.74 -37.07
N ILE A 119 16.80 -40.95 -37.32
CA ILE A 119 15.38 -41.24 -37.54
C ILE A 119 14.86 -41.91 -36.27
N ASP A 120 13.92 -41.23 -35.60
CA ASP A 120 13.22 -41.76 -34.44
C ASP A 120 11.90 -42.38 -34.91
N GLN A 121 11.81 -43.71 -34.90
CA GLN A 121 10.57 -44.44 -35.20
C GLN A 121 10.29 -45.42 -34.06
N GLY A 122 9.11 -45.29 -33.44
CA GLY A 122 8.56 -46.34 -32.57
C GLY A 122 9.34 -46.64 -31.29
N GLY A 123 10.05 -45.67 -30.72
CA GLY A 123 10.78 -45.85 -29.46
C GLY A 123 12.20 -46.43 -29.61
N THR A 124 12.67 -46.57 -30.84
CA THR A 124 14.05 -46.96 -31.17
C THR A 124 14.69 -45.91 -32.09
N THR A 125 15.87 -45.45 -31.70
CA THR A 125 16.63 -44.44 -32.45
C THR A 125 17.58 -45.12 -33.44
N TYR A 126 17.30 -44.97 -34.73
CA TYR A 126 18.18 -45.46 -35.79
C TYR A 126 19.08 -44.32 -36.27
N LEU A 127 20.39 -44.56 -36.24
CA LEU A 127 21.39 -43.66 -36.82
C LEU A 127 21.73 -44.17 -38.22
N LEU A 128 21.26 -43.46 -39.25
CA LEU A 128 21.67 -43.74 -40.62
C LEU A 128 23.00 -43.02 -40.89
N THR A 129 24.06 -43.80 -41.03
CA THR A 129 25.37 -43.38 -41.50
C THR A 129 25.43 -43.50 -43.02
N ASP A 130 25.88 -42.46 -43.72
CA ASP A 130 26.18 -42.53 -45.15
C ASP A 130 27.33 -43.56 -45.40
N PRO A 131 27.06 -44.68 -46.11
CA PRO A 131 28.04 -45.77 -46.29
C PRO A 131 29.29 -45.35 -47.07
N ALA A 132 29.27 -44.19 -47.75
CA ALA A 132 30.44 -43.66 -48.44
C ALA A 132 31.43 -42.95 -47.51
N ARG A 133 31.03 -42.57 -46.29
CA ARG A 133 31.84 -41.71 -45.38
C ARG A 133 32.07 -42.28 -43.98
N ALA A 134 31.23 -43.22 -43.53
CA ALA A 134 31.36 -43.81 -42.20
C ALA A 134 31.28 -45.34 -42.27
N SER A 135 32.20 -46.01 -41.58
CA SER A 135 32.26 -47.47 -41.46
C SER A 135 32.08 -47.87 -40.00
N ILE A 136 31.26 -48.91 -39.77
CA ILE A 136 31.05 -49.47 -38.44
C ILE A 136 32.20 -50.46 -38.15
N GLN A 137 33.02 -50.16 -37.15
CA GLN A 137 34.08 -51.05 -36.67
C GLN A 137 33.88 -51.37 -35.19
N THR A 138 34.18 -52.60 -34.78
CA THR A 138 34.20 -52.96 -33.35
C THR A 138 35.51 -52.47 -32.74
N CYS A 139 35.48 -51.46 -31.86
CA CYS A 139 36.66 -51.10 -31.07
C CYS A 139 36.68 -51.88 -29.76
N ALA A 140 37.87 -52.28 -29.31
CA ALA A 140 38.09 -52.66 -27.93
C ALA A 140 38.40 -51.39 -27.12
N ILE A 141 37.55 -51.04 -26.15
CA ILE A 141 37.80 -49.87 -25.25
C ILE A 141 38.68 -50.26 -24.05
N SER A 142 38.80 -51.54 -23.77
CA SER A 142 39.77 -52.16 -22.86
C SER A 142 39.55 -53.67 -22.97
N ASP A 143 40.48 -54.46 -22.45
CA ASP A 143 40.77 -55.88 -22.74
C ASP A 143 39.59 -56.89 -22.65
N GLN A 144 38.36 -56.46 -22.32
CA GLN A 144 37.19 -57.33 -22.15
C GLN A 144 35.83 -56.81 -22.66
N ARG A 145 35.75 -55.64 -23.33
CA ARG A 145 34.48 -55.19 -23.95
C ARG A 145 34.69 -54.61 -25.34
N SER A 146 34.21 -55.34 -26.36
CA SER A 146 34.06 -54.81 -27.71
C SER A 146 32.80 -53.93 -27.76
N VAL A 147 32.98 -52.68 -28.19
CA VAL A 147 31.90 -51.71 -28.39
C VAL A 147 31.86 -51.38 -29.89
N LEU A 148 30.65 -51.28 -30.45
CA LEU A 148 30.48 -50.81 -31.82
C LEU A 148 30.89 -49.33 -31.90
N CYS A 149 31.94 -49.03 -32.65
CA CYS A 149 32.37 -47.68 -32.98
C CYS A 149 31.98 -47.32 -34.41
N ILE A 150 31.74 -46.03 -34.63
CA ILE A 150 31.57 -45.47 -35.96
C ILE A 150 32.86 -44.75 -36.32
N GLN A 151 33.57 -45.26 -37.32
CA GLN A 151 34.77 -44.61 -37.86
C GLN A 151 34.35 -43.68 -38.99
N ILE A 152 34.51 -42.37 -38.77
CA ILE A 152 34.24 -41.35 -39.78
C ILE A 152 35.56 -41.03 -40.50
N LYS A 153 35.60 -41.20 -41.83
CA LYS A 153 36.76 -40.79 -42.63
C LYS A 153 36.64 -39.30 -42.94
N GLU A 154 37.39 -38.46 -42.23
CA GLU A 154 37.60 -37.07 -42.66
C GLU A 154 38.46 -37.05 -43.93
N LYS A 155 38.20 -36.06 -44.78
CA LYS A 155 38.92 -35.82 -46.04
C LYS A 155 39.93 -34.71 -45.83
#